data_AF-A0A914TZ75-F1
#
_entry.id   AF-A0A914TZ75-F1
#
_cell.length_a   1.000
_cell.length_b   1.000
_cell.length_c   1.000
_cell.angle_alpha   90.00
_cell.angle_beta   90.00
_cell.angle_gamma   90.00
#
_symmetry.space_group_name_H-M   'P 1'
#
loop_
_entity.id
_entity.type
_entity.pdbx_description
1 polymer ?
#
loop_
_entity_poly.entity_id
_entity_poly.type
_entity_poly.pdbx_seq_one_letter_code
_entity_poly.pdbx_strand_id
1 'polypeptide(L)'
;MSQKKIHPFVDPMSGLHHQIWYHGMRSRNETLRLFKNEGDFLVRTAVFGRRFSFILSVCVESKPNSPIDILHVSINYDTKSNTWSLNTLRRKTISGKSKSGSQMEKVPNKNFACATDLIEHYKKACIYKNVMLKTPIPRPKWIIPTSYVQFIKDGELGKGNFAKVVKAYISQPDDFPRRLYVAVKILLESNIEGITEQEREEGRDLMMREAKVMQKYKHNNVVKFIGIAYDKPPISLILDLAARNCLISTDGFVKIADFGLSKVFDKNDI
;
A
#
# COMPACT_ATOMS: atom_id res chain seq x y z
N MET A 1 3.06 30.38 -33.36
CA MET A 1 2.94 29.03 -32.75
C MET A 1 3.36 29.12 -31.30
N SER A 2 2.42 29.01 -30.36
CA SER A 2 2.70 29.12 -28.92
C SER A 2 3.39 27.85 -28.43
N GLN A 3 4.64 27.98 -27.96
CA GLN A 3 5.39 26.89 -27.34
C GLN A 3 4.66 26.48 -26.05
N LYS A 4 4.12 25.26 -26.01
CA LYS A 4 3.64 24.64 -24.76
C LYS A 4 4.83 24.55 -23.81
N LYS A 5 4.87 25.41 -22.78
CA LYS A 5 5.77 25.24 -21.63
C LYS A 5 5.47 23.87 -21.01
N ILE A 6 6.38 22.93 -21.20
CA ILE A 6 6.35 21.65 -20.49
C ILE A 6 6.76 21.99 -19.06
N HIS A 7 5.77 22.12 -18.18
CA HIS A 7 6.05 22.17 -16.74
C HIS A 7 6.74 20.85 -16.35
N PRO A 8 7.83 20.89 -15.56
CA PRO A 8 8.48 19.67 -15.11
C PRO A 8 7.47 18.80 -14.38
N PHE A 9 7.44 17.51 -14.70
CA PHE A 9 6.61 16.53 -14.02
C PHE A 9 7.10 16.43 -12.56
N VAL A 10 6.44 17.15 -11.66
CA VAL A 10 6.63 16.98 -10.22
C VAL A 10 5.92 15.70 -9.84
N ASP A 11 6.67 14.69 -9.39
CA ASP A 11 6.09 13.47 -8.86
C ASP A 11 5.19 13.84 -7.67
N PRO A 12 3.86 13.67 -7.77
CA PRO A 12 2.95 13.98 -6.67
C PRO A 12 3.24 13.09 -5.45
N MET A 13 3.94 11.97 -5.63
CA MET A 13 4.35 11.06 -4.56
C MET A 13 5.62 11.51 -3.81
N SER A 14 6.29 12.55 -4.28
CA SER A 14 7.50 13.05 -3.63
C SER A 14 7.20 13.42 -2.17
N GLY A 15 7.97 12.82 -1.24
CA GLY A 15 7.83 13.05 0.19
C GLY A 15 6.76 12.21 0.92
N LEU A 16 5.68 11.77 0.27
CA LEU A 16 4.61 10.97 0.91
C LEU A 16 5.11 9.62 1.44
N HIS A 17 5.98 8.94 0.68
CA HIS A 17 6.51 7.63 1.05
C HIS A 17 7.36 7.65 2.33
N HIS A 18 7.95 8.80 2.68
CA HIS A 18 8.69 8.99 3.93
C HIS A 18 7.78 9.22 5.15
N GLN A 19 6.51 9.55 4.93
CA GLN A 19 5.60 9.89 6.01
C GLN A 19 5.16 8.63 6.77
N ILE A 20 5.30 8.66 8.11
CA ILE A 20 4.88 7.55 8.96
C ILE A 20 3.37 7.29 8.88
N TRP A 21 2.55 8.30 8.55
CA TRP A 21 1.10 8.15 8.45
C TRP A 21 0.64 7.70 7.05
N TYR A 22 1.55 7.51 6.09
CA TYR A 22 1.21 6.99 4.76
C TYR A 22 1.40 5.47 4.73
N HIS A 23 0.31 4.73 4.51
CA HIS A 23 0.25 3.26 4.61
C HIS A 23 0.28 2.55 3.25
N GLY A 24 0.57 3.27 2.16
CA GLY A 24 0.57 2.69 0.82
C GLY A 24 -0.82 2.18 0.44
N MET A 25 -0.88 1.09 -0.31
CA MET A 25 -2.09 0.50 -0.89
C MET A 25 -2.95 -0.29 0.10
N ARG A 26 -2.74 -0.15 1.42
CA ARG A 26 -3.42 -0.93 2.47
C ARG A 26 -4.94 -0.92 2.26
N SER A 27 -5.58 -2.09 2.33
CA SER A 27 -7.00 -2.19 2.03
C SER A 27 -7.85 -1.46 3.08
N ARG A 28 -9.09 -1.12 2.70
CA ARG A 28 -10.03 -0.46 3.63
C ARG A 28 -10.25 -1.32 4.88
N ASN A 29 -10.53 -2.61 4.71
CA ASN A 29 -10.87 -3.50 5.83
C ASN A 29 -9.71 -3.68 6.83
N GLU A 30 -8.47 -3.71 6.35
CA GLU A 30 -7.30 -3.78 7.22
C GLU A 30 -7.02 -2.47 7.95
N THR A 31 -7.32 -1.36 7.29
CA THR A 31 -7.16 0.00 7.79
C THR A 31 -8.09 0.25 8.97
N LEU A 32 -9.37 -0.17 8.88
CA LEU A 32 -10.37 0.03 9.94
C LEU A 32 -9.94 -0.57 11.29
N ARG A 33 -9.14 -1.65 11.28
CA ARG A 33 -8.68 -2.34 12.50
C ARG A 33 -7.57 -1.61 13.27
N LEU A 34 -7.03 -0.53 12.70
CA LEU A 34 -5.91 0.21 13.30
C LEU A 34 -6.37 1.39 14.18
N PHE A 35 -7.57 1.90 13.95
CA PHE A 35 -8.11 3.04 14.67
C PHE A 35 -8.53 2.63 16.08
N LYS A 36 -8.27 3.48 17.06
CA LYS A 36 -8.62 3.26 18.46
C LYS A 36 -9.29 4.48 19.08
N ASN A 37 -8.75 5.66 18.79
CA ASN A 37 -9.15 6.91 19.44
C ASN A 37 -9.67 7.91 18.41
N GLU A 38 -10.53 8.82 18.87
CA GLU A 38 -10.98 9.97 18.08
C GLU A 38 -9.79 10.77 17.54
N GLY A 39 -9.83 11.09 16.25
CA GLY A 39 -8.77 11.84 15.57
C GLY A 39 -7.54 11.02 15.21
N ASP A 40 -7.50 9.72 15.51
CA ASP A 40 -6.54 8.80 14.89
C ASP A 40 -6.69 8.89 13.37
N PHE A 41 -5.58 8.99 12.63
CA PHE A 41 -5.63 9.13 11.17
C PHE A 41 -4.48 8.44 10.44
N LEU A 42 -4.73 8.13 9.16
CA LEU A 42 -3.71 7.72 8.20
C LEU A 42 -4.13 8.09 6.78
N VAL A 43 -3.17 8.05 5.86
CA VAL A 43 -3.40 8.15 4.42
C VAL A 43 -3.05 6.83 3.77
N ARG A 44 -3.91 6.37 2.86
CA ARG A 44 -3.67 5.19 2.03
C ARG A 44 -3.93 5.51 0.57
N THR A 45 -3.43 4.66 -0.31
CA THR A 45 -3.70 4.70 -1.75
C THR A 45 -4.76 3.67 -2.07
N ALA A 46 -5.84 4.12 -2.68
CA ALA A 46 -6.79 3.25 -3.36
C ALA A 46 -6.38 3.16 -4.83
N VAL A 47 -6.34 1.93 -5.34
CA VAL A 47 -6.09 1.67 -6.76
C VAL A 47 -7.41 1.28 -7.40
N PHE A 48 -7.71 1.93 -8.53
CA PHE A 48 -8.85 1.61 -9.38
C PHE A 48 -8.32 1.52 -10.82
N GLY A 49 -7.96 0.32 -11.26
CA GLY A 49 -7.33 0.10 -12.56
C GLY A 49 -5.94 0.70 -12.61
N ARG A 50 -5.76 1.72 -13.47
CA ARG A 50 -4.50 2.48 -13.59
C ARG A 50 -4.50 3.79 -12.79
N ARG A 51 -5.61 4.10 -12.11
CA ARG A 51 -5.75 5.34 -11.34
C ARG A 51 -5.43 5.10 -9.88
N PHE A 52 -4.61 5.99 -9.34
CA PHE A 52 -4.31 6.08 -7.92
C PHE A 52 -5.12 7.21 -7.31
N SER A 53 -5.78 6.95 -6.19
CA SER A 53 -6.44 7.97 -5.39
C SER A 53 -5.97 7.86 -3.95
N PHE A 54 -5.55 8.99 -3.37
CA PHE A 54 -5.18 9.03 -1.96
C PHE A 54 -6.44 9.21 -1.12
N ILE A 55 -6.54 8.44 -0.05
CA ILE A 55 -7.67 8.46 0.87
C ILE A 55 -7.14 8.77 2.26
N LEU A 56 -7.50 9.93 2.79
CA LEU A 56 -7.37 10.27 4.19
C LEU A 56 -8.47 9.55 4.97
N SER A 57 -8.10 8.77 5.97
CA SER A 57 -9.02 8.08 6.86
C SER A 57 -8.81 8.61 8.28
N VAL A 58 -9.88 9.09 8.93
CA VAL A 58 -9.83 9.66 10.29
C VAL A 58 -10.95 9.09 11.15
N CYS A 59 -10.65 8.72 12.39
CA CYS A 59 -11.65 8.32 13.37
C CYS A 59 -12.47 9.53 13.82
N VAL A 60 -13.78 9.50 13.59
CA VAL A 60 -14.72 10.56 13.96
C VAL A 60 -15.17 10.41 15.41
N GLU A 61 -15.46 9.18 15.82
CA GLU A 61 -15.94 8.87 17.16
C GLU A 61 -15.53 7.46 17.55
N SER A 62 -15.07 7.30 18.79
CA SER A 62 -14.78 6.01 19.40
C SER A 62 -15.51 5.94 20.74
N LYS A 63 -16.59 5.16 20.79
CA LYS A 63 -17.37 4.90 22.01
C LYS A 63 -17.14 3.46 22.47
N PRO A 64 -17.07 3.21 23.79
CA PRO A 64 -17.03 1.85 24.32
C PRO A 64 -18.18 1.00 23.74
N ASN A 65 -17.87 -0.23 23.33
CA ASN A 65 -18.84 -1.20 22.81
C ASN A 65 -19.62 -0.78 21.54
N SER A 66 -19.17 0.26 20.84
CA SER A 66 -19.76 0.69 19.55
C SER A 66 -18.75 0.54 18.41
N PRO A 67 -19.20 0.27 17.17
CA PRO A 67 -18.32 0.34 16.02
C PRO A 67 -17.68 1.72 15.91
N ILE A 68 -16.38 1.76 15.61
CA ILE A 68 -15.65 3.01 15.38
C ILE A 68 -16.19 3.66 14.10
N ASP A 69 -16.57 4.93 14.18
CA ASP A 69 -16.97 5.69 12.99
C ASP A 69 -15.74 6.32 12.33
N ILE A 70 -15.59 6.08 11.03
CA ILE A 70 -14.39 6.46 10.27
C ILE A 70 -14.82 7.23 9.02
N LEU A 71 -14.34 8.48 8.94
CA LEU A 71 -14.49 9.33 7.78
C LEU A 71 -13.39 9.02 6.77
N HIS A 72 -13.77 8.69 5.53
CA HIS A 72 -12.84 8.54 4.41
C HIS A 72 -13.02 9.70 3.43
N VAL A 73 -11.94 10.45 3.19
CA VAL A 73 -11.92 11.63 2.31
C VAL A 73 -10.88 11.42 1.23
N SER A 74 -11.26 11.56 -0.03
CA SER A 74 -10.30 11.55 -1.13
C SER A 74 -9.48 12.83 -1.10
N ILE A 75 -8.15 12.68 -1.18
CA ILE A 75 -7.22 13.77 -1.44
C ILE A 75 -7.05 13.85 -2.97
N ASN A 76 -7.33 15.01 -3.53
CA ASN A 76 -7.18 15.31 -4.93
C ASN A 76 -5.86 16.04 -5.18
N TYR A 77 -5.24 15.75 -6.31
CA TYR A 77 -4.13 16.52 -6.86
C TYR A 77 -4.56 17.08 -8.21
N ASP A 78 -4.63 18.41 -8.31
CA ASP A 78 -4.94 19.10 -9.55
C ASP A 78 -3.66 19.40 -10.33
N THR A 79 -3.49 18.71 -11.46
CA THR A 79 -2.32 18.85 -12.33
C THR A 79 -2.23 20.20 -13.02
N LYS A 80 -3.33 20.95 -13.13
CA LYS A 80 -3.33 22.27 -13.76
C LYS A 80 -2.78 23.33 -12.82
N SER A 81 -3.21 23.31 -11.56
CA SER A 81 -2.76 24.24 -10.54
C SER A 81 -1.54 23.76 -9.77
N ASN A 82 -1.15 22.48 -9.92
CA ASN A 82 -0.10 21.84 -9.12
C ASN A 82 -0.40 21.93 -7.62
N THR A 83 -1.66 21.68 -7.23
CA THR A 83 -2.10 21.79 -5.83
C THR A 83 -2.86 20.57 -5.34
N TRP A 84 -2.82 20.39 -4.03
CA TRP A 84 -3.49 19.34 -3.27
C TRP A 84 -4.70 19.89 -2.54
N SER A 85 -5.80 19.15 -2.50
CA SER A 85 -7.01 19.52 -1.76
C SER A 85 -7.80 18.30 -1.30
N LEU A 86 -8.70 18.49 -0.33
CA LEU A 86 -9.66 17.47 0.06
C LEU A 86 -10.93 17.59 -0.79
N ASN A 87 -11.42 16.45 -1.30
CA ASN A 87 -12.69 16.40 -2.02
C ASN A 87 -13.89 16.63 -1.09
N THR A 88 -14.96 17.20 -1.65
CA THR A 88 -16.26 17.35 -0.96
C THR A 88 -16.79 16.00 -0.47
N LEU A 89 -17.30 15.95 0.76
CA LEU A 89 -17.86 14.74 1.34
C LEU A 89 -19.18 14.38 0.66
N ARG A 90 -19.28 13.14 0.16
CA ARG A 90 -20.57 12.52 -0.18
C ARG A 90 -20.98 11.64 0.99
N ARG A 91 -22.10 11.96 1.65
CA ARG A 91 -22.67 11.16 2.74
C ARG A 91 -23.05 9.78 2.22
N LYS A 92 -22.24 8.75 2.51
CA LYS A 92 -22.68 7.35 2.51
C LYS A 92 -22.99 7.00 3.95
N THR A 93 -24.23 6.66 4.24
CA THR A 93 -24.66 6.16 5.54
C THR A 93 -23.78 4.97 5.95
N ILE A 94 -23.42 4.90 7.23
CA ILE A 94 -22.46 3.97 7.86
C ILE A 94 -22.78 2.48 7.56
N SER A 95 -23.97 2.16 7.06
CA SER A 95 -24.44 0.83 6.67
C SER A 95 -24.50 0.53 5.16
N GLY A 96 -23.86 1.33 4.31
CA GLY A 96 -23.74 1.01 2.87
C GLY A 96 -25.01 1.22 2.03
N LYS A 97 -26.14 1.60 2.62
CA LYS A 97 -27.35 2.03 1.88
C LYS A 97 -27.32 3.54 1.66
N SER A 98 -27.21 3.99 0.42
CA SER A 98 -27.37 5.40 0.05
C SER A 98 -28.82 5.83 0.33
N LYS A 99 -29.02 6.83 1.21
CA LYS A 99 -30.29 7.58 1.19
C LYS A 99 -30.24 8.51 -0.01
N SER A 100 -31.10 8.28 -0.99
CA SER A 100 -31.42 9.23 -2.06
C SER A 100 -31.76 10.58 -1.41
N GLY A 101 -31.04 11.65 -1.79
CA GLY A 101 -31.21 13.01 -1.23
C GLY A 101 -30.14 13.48 -0.25
N SER A 102 -29.01 12.78 -0.09
CA SER A 102 -27.96 13.23 0.83
C SER A 102 -27.26 14.52 0.35
N GLN A 103 -27.45 15.61 1.09
CA GLN A 103 -26.81 16.91 0.84
C GLN A 103 -25.27 16.76 0.88
N MET A 104 -24.58 17.30 -0.13
CA MET A 104 -23.12 17.37 -0.16
C MET A 104 -22.62 18.30 0.95
N GLU A 105 -21.85 17.79 1.90
CA GLU A 105 -21.23 18.61 2.93
C GLU A 105 -19.83 19.02 2.48
N LYS A 106 -19.64 20.32 2.28
CA LYS A 106 -18.39 20.89 1.77
C LYS A 106 -17.30 20.78 2.83
N VAL A 107 -16.21 20.10 2.49
CA VAL A 107 -14.91 20.34 3.16
C VAL A 107 -14.49 21.76 2.78
N PRO A 108 -13.89 22.56 3.69
CA PRO A 108 -13.37 23.88 3.35
C PRO A 108 -12.47 23.78 2.11
N ASN A 109 -12.81 24.54 1.05
CA ASN A 109 -12.06 24.51 -0.21
C ASN A 109 -10.72 25.22 0.00
N LYS A 110 -9.65 24.45 0.24
CA LYS A 110 -8.28 24.93 0.39
C LYS A 110 -7.34 24.09 -0.45
N ASN A 111 -6.41 24.78 -1.09
CA ASN A 111 -5.37 24.22 -1.94
C ASN A 111 -4.01 24.35 -1.26
N PHE A 112 -3.19 23.32 -1.38
CA PHE A 112 -1.88 23.21 -0.74
C PHE A 112 -0.81 22.89 -1.78
N ALA A 113 0.41 23.38 -1.59
CA ALA A 113 1.53 23.11 -2.50
C ALA A 113 1.97 21.64 -2.45
N CYS A 114 1.86 20.99 -1.29
CA CYS A 114 2.17 19.58 -1.12
C CYS A 114 1.19 18.86 -0.17
N ALA A 115 1.14 17.54 -0.26
CA ALA A 115 0.24 16.72 0.55
C ALA A 115 0.56 16.79 2.06
N THR A 116 1.82 17.02 2.44
CA THR A 116 2.21 17.17 3.85
C THR A 116 1.66 18.45 4.45
N ASP A 117 1.67 19.57 3.72
CA ASP A 117 1.09 20.84 4.18
C ASP A 117 -0.42 20.72 4.40
N LEU A 118 -1.11 19.98 3.52
CA LEU A 118 -2.53 19.66 3.67
C LEU A 118 -2.78 18.93 5.00
N ILE A 119 -1.99 17.91 5.30
CA ILE A 119 -2.13 17.15 6.56
C ILE A 119 -1.81 18.04 7.77
N GLU A 120 -0.74 18.82 7.73
CA GLU A 120 -0.39 19.74 8.83
C GLU A 120 -1.45 20.82 9.06
N HIS A 121 -2.14 21.27 8.01
CA HIS A 121 -3.26 22.17 8.13
C HIS A 121 -4.43 21.55 8.91
N TYR A 122 -4.86 20.35 8.51
CA TYR A 122 -5.99 19.66 9.14
C TYR A 122 -5.67 19.01 10.49
N LYS A 123 -4.42 19.07 10.95
CA LYS A 123 -4.08 18.89 12.36
C LYS A 123 -4.50 20.07 13.24
N LYS A 124 -4.65 21.25 12.65
CA LYS A 124 -4.98 22.50 13.34
C LYS A 124 -6.38 23.03 12.99
N ALA A 125 -7.04 22.42 12.00
CA ALA A 125 -8.34 22.84 11.49
C ALA A 125 -9.26 21.65 11.31
N CYS A 126 -10.56 21.88 11.49
CA CYS A 126 -11.56 20.84 11.26
C CYS A 126 -11.68 20.50 9.76
N ILE A 127 -11.69 19.21 9.46
CA ILE A 127 -12.05 18.68 8.13
C ILE A 127 -13.56 18.87 7.92
N TYR A 128 -14.33 18.50 8.92
CA TYR A 128 -15.79 18.58 8.93
C TYR A 128 -16.30 18.69 10.37
N LYS A 129 -17.17 19.66 10.66
CA LYS A 129 -17.67 19.96 12.01
C LYS A 129 -16.53 20.03 13.04
N ASN A 130 -16.43 19.06 13.93
CA ASN A 130 -15.45 18.93 15.01
C ASN A 130 -14.34 17.90 14.71
N VAL A 131 -14.32 17.31 13.52
CA VAL A 131 -13.34 16.27 13.13
C VAL A 131 -12.02 16.91 12.74
N MET A 132 -10.97 16.62 13.51
CA MET A 132 -9.59 17.07 13.28
C MET A 132 -8.62 15.89 13.25
N LEU A 133 -7.46 16.07 12.63
CA LEU A 133 -6.37 15.10 12.66
C LEU A 133 -5.58 15.26 13.97
N LYS A 134 -5.65 14.27 14.87
CA LYS A 134 -4.97 14.35 16.18
C LYS A 134 -3.72 13.48 16.19
N THR A 135 -3.89 12.17 16.00
CA THR A 135 -2.82 11.19 16.19
C THR A 135 -2.53 10.44 14.89
N PRO A 136 -1.32 10.57 14.30
CA PRO A 136 -0.97 9.77 13.15
C PRO A 136 -0.79 8.31 13.57
N ILE A 137 -1.47 7.40 12.88
CA ILE A 137 -1.23 5.96 13.02
C ILE A 137 0.09 5.64 12.29
N PRO A 138 1.15 5.21 12.99
CA PRO A 138 2.43 4.96 12.36
C PRO A 138 2.37 3.71 11.47
N ARG A 139 2.96 3.81 10.29
CA ARG A 139 3.16 2.72 9.34
C ARG A 139 4.07 1.69 10.02
N PRO A 140 3.69 0.41 10.03
CA PRO A 140 4.57 -0.63 10.54
C PRO A 140 5.89 -0.67 9.80
N LYS A 141 7.02 -0.88 10.51
CA LYS A 141 8.37 -0.93 9.93
C LYS A 141 8.56 -2.03 8.87
N TRP A 142 7.70 -3.04 8.87
CA TRP A 142 7.71 -4.12 7.87
C TRP A 142 7.06 -3.73 6.53
N ILE A 143 6.40 -2.58 6.44
CA ILE A 143 6.03 -2.01 5.14
C ILE A 143 7.21 -1.19 4.64
N ILE A 144 7.91 -1.73 3.65
CA ILE A 144 9.14 -1.18 3.11
C ILE A 144 8.78 -0.37 1.86
N PRO A 145 9.12 0.93 1.79
CA PRO A 145 8.93 1.71 0.57
C PRO A 145 9.61 1.04 -0.62
N THR A 146 8.92 0.96 -1.76
CA THR A 146 9.47 0.32 -2.95
C THR A 146 10.74 1.04 -3.44
N SER A 147 10.91 2.33 -3.16
CA SER A 147 12.13 3.08 -3.45
C SER A 147 13.37 2.56 -2.70
N TYR A 148 13.20 1.86 -1.59
CA TYR A 148 14.30 1.29 -0.82
C TYR A 148 14.74 -0.09 -1.35
N VAL A 149 13.96 -0.69 -2.26
CA VAL A 149 14.22 -2.01 -2.83
C VAL A 149 14.94 -1.85 -4.16
N GLN A 150 16.19 -2.32 -4.23
CA GLN A 150 17.05 -2.21 -5.40
C GLN A 150 17.23 -3.59 -6.04
N PHE A 151 16.60 -3.79 -7.20
CA PHE A 151 16.66 -5.06 -7.93
C PHE A 151 18.04 -5.27 -8.57
N ILE A 152 18.53 -6.50 -8.51
CA ILE A 152 19.80 -6.87 -9.12
C ILE A 152 19.56 -7.33 -10.56
N LYS A 153 20.35 -6.79 -11.50
CA LYS A 153 20.32 -7.20 -12.91
C LYS A 153 20.62 -8.70 -13.00
N ASP A 154 19.86 -9.41 -13.84
CA ASP A 154 19.96 -10.87 -14.03
C ASP A 154 19.78 -11.66 -12.72
N GLY A 155 19.09 -11.08 -11.75
CA GLY A 155 18.86 -11.65 -10.42
C GLY A 155 17.63 -12.54 -10.33
N GLU A 156 17.10 -13.10 -11.41
CA GLU A 156 15.96 -14.02 -11.30
C GLU A 156 16.37 -15.29 -10.54
N LEU A 157 15.68 -15.58 -9.44
CA LEU A 157 15.92 -16.75 -8.60
C LEU A 157 14.99 -17.89 -8.98
N GLY A 158 13.82 -17.56 -9.52
CA GLY A 158 12.85 -18.52 -10.04
C GLY A 158 11.58 -17.84 -10.52
N LYS A 159 10.86 -18.51 -11.42
CA LYS A 159 9.59 -18.04 -11.97
C LYS A 159 8.60 -19.19 -12.02
N GLY A 160 7.43 -18.97 -11.44
CA GLY A 160 6.27 -19.85 -11.58
C GLY A 160 5.20 -19.21 -12.46
N ASN A 161 4.03 -19.83 -12.51
CA ASN A 161 2.90 -19.35 -13.34
C ASN A 161 2.34 -18.00 -12.85
N PHE A 162 2.40 -17.72 -11.55
CA PHE A 162 1.71 -16.58 -10.93
C PHE A 162 2.65 -15.54 -10.31
N ALA A 163 3.91 -15.91 -10.08
CA ALA A 163 4.87 -15.04 -9.44
C ALA A 163 6.29 -15.33 -9.96
N LYS A 164 7.13 -14.29 -9.92
CA LYS A 164 8.57 -14.43 -10.07
C LYS A 164 9.26 -14.01 -8.79
N VAL A 165 10.37 -14.66 -8.48
CA VAL A 165 11.23 -14.34 -7.35
C VAL A 165 12.53 -13.79 -7.91
N VAL A 166 12.90 -12.59 -7.48
CA VAL A 166 14.09 -11.89 -7.94
C VAL A 166 14.95 -11.47 -6.75
N LYS A 167 16.26 -11.47 -6.94
CA LYS A 167 17.25 -11.01 -5.97
C LYS A 167 17.27 -9.48 -5.95
N ALA A 168 17.23 -8.90 -4.76
CA ALA A 168 17.34 -7.47 -4.55
C ALA A 168 18.19 -7.19 -3.30
N TYR A 169 18.45 -5.92 -3.04
CA TYR A 169 18.90 -5.46 -1.72
C TYR A 169 18.03 -4.30 -1.24
N ILE A 170 17.82 -4.24 0.07
CA ILE A 170 17.21 -3.08 0.73
C ILE A 170 18.32 -2.11 1.11
N SER A 171 18.14 -0.82 0.79
CA SER A 171 18.99 0.28 1.21
C SER A 171 18.12 1.40 1.76
N GLN A 172 18.07 1.55 3.08
CA GLN A 172 17.40 2.69 3.71
C GLN A 172 18.36 3.89 3.77
N PRO A 173 17.88 5.13 3.59
CA PRO A 173 18.72 6.33 3.70
C PRO A 173 19.47 6.41 5.03
N ASP A 174 18.80 6.03 6.13
CA ASP A 174 19.35 6.11 7.49
C ASP A 174 20.34 4.98 7.81
N ASP A 175 20.36 3.91 7.01
CA ASP A 175 21.20 2.71 7.24
C ASP A 175 22.44 2.67 6.32
N PHE A 176 22.77 3.76 5.63
CA PHE A 176 23.91 3.79 4.69
C PHE A 176 25.24 3.42 5.40
N PRO A 177 26.08 2.50 4.87
CA PRO A 177 26.02 1.82 3.56
C PRO A 177 25.45 0.38 3.62
N ARG A 178 24.78 0.00 4.71
CA ARG A 178 24.35 -1.39 4.94
C ARG A 178 23.32 -1.82 3.89
N ARG A 179 23.67 -2.86 3.14
CA ARG A 179 22.76 -3.53 2.19
C ARG A 179 22.28 -4.85 2.76
N LEU A 180 20.97 -5.02 2.84
CA LEU A 180 20.37 -6.31 3.18
C LEU A 180 19.91 -7.00 1.90
N TYR A 181 20.62 -8.06 1.48
CA TYR A 181 20.22 -8.87 0.34
C TYR A 181 18.99 -9.72 0.66
N VAL A 182 18.03 -9.73 -0.27
CA VAL A 182 16.71 -10.31 -0.09
C VAL A 182 16.24 -11.02 -1.36
N ALA A 183 15.29 -11.93 -1.20
CA ALA A 183 14.46 -12.45 -2.27
C ALA A 183 13.15 -11.65 -2.31
N VAL A 184 12.75 -11.18 -3.49
CA VAL A 184 11.53 -10.40 -3.69
C VAL A 184 10.61 -11.20 -4.58
N LYS A 185 9.52 -11.70 -4.00
CA LYS A 185 8.44 -12.37 -4.73
C LYS A 185 7.48 -11.31 -5.26
N ILE A 186 7.36 -11.24 -6.57
CA ILE A 186 6.54 -10.29 -7.30
C ILE A 186 5.43 -11.08 -7.98
N LEU A 187 4.18 -10.70 -7.75
CA LEU A 187 3.07 -11.24 -8.54
C LEU A 187 3.28 -10.87 -10.00
N LEU A 188 3.16 -11.85 -10.88
CA LEU A 188 3.16 -11.62 -12.31
C LEU A 188 1.83 -10.97 -12.67
N GLU A 189 1.75 -9.65 -12.53
CA GLU A 189 0.64 -8.83 -13.05
C GLU A 189 0.68 -8.71 -14.60
N SER A 190 1.57 -9.45 -15.26
CA SER A 190 2.02 -9.15 -16.62
C SER A 190 1.03 -9.61 -17.69
N ASN A 191 0.40 -8.62 -18.32
CA ASN A 191 0.05 -8.58 -19.75
C ASN A 191 -1.04 -9.53 -20.28
N ILE A 192 -1.86 -10.14 -19.44
CA ILE A 192 -3.08 -10.79 -19.93
C ILE A 192 -4.10 -9.68 -20.23
N GLU A 193 -4.32 -9.39 -21.52
CA GLU A 193 -5.51 -8.65 -21.94
C GLU A 193 -6.74 -9.35 -21.32
N GLY A 194 -7.53 -8.61 -20.53
CA GLY A 194 -8.76 -9.15 -19.93
C GLY A 194 -8.74 -9.42 -18.42
N ILE A 195 -7.61 -9.27 -17.71
CA ILE A 195 -7.64 -9.33 -16.22
C ILE A 195 -8.50 -8.18 -15.68
N THR A 196 -9.49 -8.56 -14.88
CA THR A 196 -10.44 -7.67 -14.22
C THR A 196 -9.81 -6.96 -13.01
N GLU A 197 -10.42 -5.85 -12.59
CA GLU A 197 -9.97 -5.14 -11.37
C GLU A 197 -10.14 -6.01 -10.11
N GLN A 198 -11.16 -6.87 -10.10
CA GLN A 198 -11.42 -7.78 -9.01
C GLN A 198 -10.26 -8.77 -8.83
N GLU A 199 -9.78 -9.39 -9.92
CA GLU A 199 -8.63 -10.31 -9.88
C GLU A 199 -7.34 -9.60 -9.42
N ARG A 200 -7.17 -8.31 -9.74
CA ARG A 200 -6.04 -7.50 -9.22
C ARG A 200 -6.14 -7.27 -7.73
N GLU A 201 -7.33 -6.96 -7.21
CA GLU A 201 -7.55 -6.82 -5.76
C GLU A 201 -7.33 -8.16 -5.05
N GLU A 202 -7.85 -9.25 -5.60
CA GLU A 202 -7.67 -10.61 -5.07
C GLU A 202 -6.20 -11.02 -5.03
N GLY A 203 -5.43 -10.74 -6.09
CA GLY A 203 -3.98 -10.97 -6.09
C GLY A 203 -3.26 -10.21 -4.98
N ARG A 204 -3.59 -8.92 -4.80
CA ARG A 204 -3.04 -8.09 -3.72
C ARG A 204 -3.41 -8.64 -2.33
N ASP A 205 -4.66 -9.05 -2.14
CA ASP A 205 -5.15 -9.65 -0.90
C ASP A 205 -4.49 -11.00 -0.60
N LEU A 206 -4.25 -11.83 -1.62
CA LEU A 206 -3.52 -13.10 -1.48
C LEU A 206 -2.08 -12.87 -1.02
N MET A 207 -1.36 -11.93 -1.63
CA MET A 207 0.01 -11.60 -1.20
C MET A 207 0.05 -11.01 0.21
N MET A 208 -0.93 -10.19 0.59
CA MET A 208 -1.03 -9.69 1.96
C MET A 208 -1.38 -10.80 2.96
N ARG A 209 -2.24 -11.75 2.58
CA ARG A 209 -2.54 -12.94 3.40
C ARG A 209 -1.28 -13.79 3.61
N GLU A 210 -0.51 -14.03 2.56
CA GLU A 210 0.77 -14.73 2.64
C GLU A 210 1.73 -14.01 3.59
N ALA A 211 1.88 -12.68 3.45
CA ALA A 211 2.71 -11.87 4.35
C ALA A 211 2.30 -12.02 5.82
N LYS A 212 0.99 -12.00 6.12
CA LYS A 212 0.47 -12.19 7.49
C LYS A 212 0.76 -13.57 8.06
N VAL A 213 0.70 -14.62 7.22
CA VAL A 213 1.04 -15.98 7.63
C VAL A 213 2.53 -16.05 7.96
N MET A 214 3.39 -15.55 7.06
CA MET A 214 4.83 -15.57 7.28
C MET A 214 5.29 -14.70 8.46
N GLN A 215 4.58 -13.62 8.80
CA GLN A 215 4.86 -12.81 10.00
C GLN A 215 4.74 -13.59 11.32
N LYS A 216 3.91 -14.65 11.36
CA LYS A 216 3.68 -15.45 12.57
C LYS A 216 4.76 -16.48 12.83
N TYR A 217 5.47 -16.94 11.79
CA TYR A 217 6.44 -18.03 11.91
C TYR A 217 7.86 -17.48 11.92
N LYS A 218 8.62 -17.83 12.97
CA LYS A 218 10.03 -17.49 13.11
C LYS A 218 10.78 -18.75 13.54
N HIS A 219 11.44 -19.38 12.59
CA HIS A 219 12.20 -20.59 12.82
C HIS A 219 13.40 -20.67 11.89
N ASN A 220 14.49 -21.29 12.33
CA ASN A 220 15.74 -21.37 11.55
C ASN A 220 15.55 -22.09 10.21
N ASN A 221 14.56 -22.98 10.09
CA ASN A 221 14.31 -23.81 8.92
C ASN A 221 13.15 -23.28 8.05
N VAL A 222 12.62 -22.09 8.37
CA VAL A 222 11.54 -21.44 7.60
C VAL A 222 12.09 -20.13 7.01
N VAL A 223 11.72 -19.83 5.77
CA VAL A 223 12.03 -18.56 5.12
C VAL A 223 11.47 -17.42 5.95
N LYS A 224 12.33 -16.47 6.30
CA LYS A 224 12.01 -15.35 7.16
C LYS A 224 11.34 -14.24 6.35
N PHE A 225 10.18 -13.82 6.81
CA PHE A 225 9.57 -12.57 6.37
C PHE A 225 10.43 -11.37 6.77
N ILE A 226 10.80 -10.53 5.79
CA ILE A 226 11.52 -9.27 6.02
C ILE A 226 10.56 -8.09 5.93
N GLY A 227 9.69 -8.07 4.91
CA GLY A 227 8.73 -7.00 4.74
C GLY A 227 7.84 -7.17 3.51
N ILE A 228 7.05 -6.15 3.22
CA ILE A 228 6.23 -6.05 2.02
C ILE A 228 6.40 -4.65 1.41
N ALA A 229 6.62 -4.59 0.11
CA ALA A 229 6.56 -3.35 -0.65
C ALA A 229 5.15 -3.19 -1.20
N TYR A 230 4.45 -2.18 -0.67
CA TYR A 230 2.99 -2.04 -0.76
C TYR A 230 2.55 -0.62 -1.16
N ASP A 231 3.46 0.23 -1.61
CA ASP A 231 3.20 1.63 -1.93
C ASP A 231 2.93 1.88 -3.43
N LYS A 232 3.31 0.95 -4.32
CA LYS A 232 2.97 0.94 -5.74
C LYS A 232 2.88 -0.48 -6.31
N PRO A 233 2.08 -0.71 -7.37
CA PRO A 233 2.07 -1.97 -8.10
C PRO A 233 3.39 -2.20 -8.87
N PRO A 234 3.81 -3.45 -9.09
CA PRO A 234 3.22 -4.65 -8.50
C PRO A 234 3.56 -4.75 -7.00
N ILE A 235 2.62 -5.26 -6.21
CA ILE A 235 2.90 -5.54 -4.80
C ILE A 235 3.93 -6.67 -4.72
N SER A 236 4.86 -6.56 -3.76
CA SER A 236 5.90 -7.58 -3.61
C SER A 236 6.20 -7.94 -2.16
N LEU A 237 6.40 -9.23 -1.95
CA LEU A 237 6.76 -9.84 -0.68
C LEU A 237 8.28 -9.95 -0.59
N ILE A 238 8.87 -9.44 0.50
CA ILE A 238 10.31 -9.34 0.69
C ILE A 238 10.72 -10.34 1.78
N LEU A 239 11.60 -11.26 1.39
CA LEU A 239 11.98 -12.45 2.15
C LEU A 239 13.51 -12.49 2.31
N ASP A 240 13.99 -13.25 3.30
CA ASP A 240 15.42 -13.57 3.34
C ASP A 240 15.80 -14.39 2.10
N LEU A 241 17.04 -14.28 1.63
CA LEU A 241 17.49 -14.99 0.43
C LEU A 241 17.53 -16.53 0.62
N ALA A 242 17.29 -17.03 1.84
CA ALA A 242 17.10 -18.43 2.20
C ALA A 242 18.03 -19.45 1.49
N ALA A 243 19.29 -19.10 1.26
CA ALA A 243 20.26 -19.93 0.51
C ALA A 243 20.59 -21.28 1.19
N ARG A 244 20.02 -21.54 2.36
CA ARG A 244 20.08 -22.83 3.08
C ARG A 244 19.00 -23.82 2.59
N ASN A 245 17.96 -23.34 1.92
CA ASN A 245 16.85 -24.15 1.41
C ASN A 245 17.08 -24.34 -0.09
N CYS A 246 17.82 -25.39 -0.46
CA CYS A 246 18.16 -25.67 -1.86
C CYS A 246 17.61 -27.04 -2.28
N LEU A 247 17.11 -27.13 -3.51
CA LEU A 247 16.73 -28.37 -4.18
C LEU A 247 17.68 -28.63 -5.35
N ILE A 248 18.04 -29.89 -5.56
CA ILE A 248 18.84 -30.33 -6.71
C ILE A 248 17.88 -30.96 -7.71
N SER A 249 17.84 -30.46 -8.94
CA SER A 249 17.06 -31.06 -10.01
C SER A 249 17.79 -32.24 -10.66
N THR A 250 17.06 -33.06 -11.41
CA THR A 250 17.56 -34.29 -12.04
C THR A 250 18.68 -34.06 -13.06
N ASP A 251 18.80 -32.84 -13.57
CA ASP A 251 19.85 -32.35 -14.47
C ASP A 251 21.07 -31.78 -13.72
N GLY A 252 21.10 -31.86 -12.38
CA GLY A 252 22.22 -31.43 -11.55
C GLY A 252 22.25 -29.94 -11.20
N PHE A 253 21.22 -29.16 -11.57
CA PHE A 253 21.15 -27.76 -11.17
C PHE A 253 20.63 -27.57 -9.74
N VAL A 254 21.26 -26.65 -9.01
CA VAL A 254 20.82 -26.23 -7.67
C VAL A 254 19.86 -25.05 -7.79
N LYS A 255 18.70 -25.16 -7.13
CA LYS A 255 17.67 -24.10 -7.08
C LYS A 255 17.40 -23.73 -5.63
N ILE A 256 17.38 -22.42 -5.34
CA ILE A 256 16.91 -21.94 -4.03
C ILE A 256 15.39 -22.13 -3.98
N ALA A 257 14.90 -22.74 -2.90
CA ALA A 257 13.52 -23.18 -2.71
C ALA A 257 12.81 -22.41 -1.59
N ASP A 258 11.57 -22.81 -1.29
CA ASP A 258 10.72 -22.31 -0.19
C ASP A 258 10.21 -20.88 -0.27
N PHE A 259 10.29 -20.23 -1.44
CA PHE A 259 9.63 -18.95 -1.69
C PHE A 259 8.14 -19.07 -2.08
N GLY A 260 7.56 -20.25 -1.93
CA GLY A 260 6.12 -20.50 -2.06
C GLY A 260 5.53 -20.11 -3.42
N LEU A 261 5.87 -20.82 -4.50
CA LEU A 261 5.27 -20.56 -5.83
C LEU A 261 3.96 -21.35 -6.08
N SER A 262 3.36 -21.93 -5.05
CA SER A 262 2.26 -22.90 -5.15
C SER A 262 0.86 -22.27 -4.98
N LYS A 263 -0.15 -22.86 -5.67
CA LYS A 263 -1.58 -22.49 -5.60
C LYS A 263 -2.23 -23.09 -4.35
N VAL A 264 -3.21 -22.40 -3.77
CA VAL A 264 -4.22 -23.02 -2.89
C VAL A 264 -5.29 -23.63 -3.79
N PHE A 265 -5.38 -24.95 -3.84
CA PHE A 265 -6.49 -25.63 -4.51
C PHE A 265 -7.74 -25.56 -3.63
N ASP A 266 -8.88 -25.19 -4.21
CA ASP A 266 -10.17 -25.34 -3.55
C ASP A 266 -10.59 -26.82 -3.60
N LYS A 267 -11.34 -27.30 -2.61
CA LYS A 267 -11.75 -28.71 -2.51
C LYS A 267 -12.60 -29.21 -3.70
N ASN A 268 -13.06 -28.30 -4.56
CA ASN A 268 -13.86 -28.61 -5.75
C ASN A 268 -13.02 -28.81 -7.02
N ASP A 269 -11.70 -28.59 -6.96
CA ASP A 269 -10.77 -28.72 -8.09
C ASP A 269 -10.06 -30.11 -8.11
N ILE A 270 -10.58 -31.13 -7.41
CA ILE A 270 -10.08 -32.53 -7.39
C ILE A 270 -11.22 -33.48 -7.74
#